data_AF-A0A679CBM5-F1
#
_entry.id   AF-A0A679CBM5-F1
#
_cell.length_a   1.000
_cell.length_b   1.000
_cell.length_c   1.000
_cell.angle_alpha   90.00
_cell.angle_beta   90.00
_cell.angle_gamma   90.00
#
_symmetry.space_group_name_H-M   'P 1'
#
loop_
_entity.id
_entity.type
_entity.pdbx_description
1 polymer ?
#
loop_
_entity_poly.entity_id
_entity_poly.type
_entity_poly.pdbx_seq_one_letter_code
_entity_poly.pdbx_strand_id
1 'polypeptide(L)' 'MFFSAYNELEKFTNEAISAKIIGLKKELFELRLKKATKQSFKPHLFKHIKRKIAQLHTFQTKKKSDFKVNF' A
#
# COMPACT_ATOMS: atom_id res chain seq x y z
N MET A 1 7.24 -1.39 -14.60
CA MET A 1 6.83 -1.94 -13.29
C MET A 1 7.25 -0.95 -12.20
N PHE A 2 6.39 -0.57 -11.24
CA PHE A 2 6.83 0.28 -10.11
C PHE A 2 7.43 -0.60 -9.02
N PHE A 3 8.76 -0.68 -8.97
CA PHE A 3 9.52 -1.37 -7.94
C PHE A 3 9.91 -0.32 -6.90
N SER A 4 9.10 -0.13 -5.86
CA SER A 4 9.62 0.58 -4.68
C SER A 4 10.65 -0.36 -4.07
N ALA A 5 11.89 0.09 -3.97
CA ALA A 5 12.96 -0.68 -3.37
C ALA A 5 12.51 -1.13 -1.97
N TYR A 6 12.49 -2.44 -1.74
CA TYR A 6 12.08 -3.05 -0.48
C TYR A 6 12.78 -2.39 0.74
N ASN A 7 14.02 -1.97 0.53
CA ASN A 7 14.87 -1.27 1.49
C ASN A 7 14.31 0.08 1.97
N GLU A 8 13.51 0.77 1.14
CA GLU A 8 12.82 2.00 1.57
C GLU A 8 11.68 1.69 2.53
N LEU A 9 11.01 0.55 2.34
CA LEU A 9 9.88 0.16 3.16
C LEU A 9 10.30 -0.35 4.55
N GLU A 10 11.51 -0.92 4.64
CA GLU A 10 12.06 -1.47 5.87
C GLU A 10 12.35 -0.41 6.95
N LYS A 11 12.61 0.83 6.53
CA LYS A 11 12.90 1.96 7.43
C LYS A 11 11.66 2.54 8.13
N PHE A 12 10.44 2.15 7.74
CA PHE A 12 9.23 2.73 8.33
C PHE A 12 8.84 2.06 9.66
N THR A 13 8.36 2.90 10.58
CA THR A 13 7.70 2.44 11.82
C THR A 13 6.34 1.80 11.49
N ASN A 14 5.83 0.97 12.42
CA ASN A 14 4.54 0.28 12.21
C ASN A 14 3.37 1.26 12.00
N GLU A 15 3.42 2.40 12.70
CA GLU A 15 2.45 3.49 12.59
C GLU A 15 2.52 4.20 11.24
N ALA A 16 3.73 4.45 10.73
CA ALA A 16 3.90 5.05 9.41
C ALA A 16 3.32 4.14 8.31
N ILE A 17 3.46 2.82 8.45
CA ILE A 17 2.90 1.84 7.50
C ILE A 17 1.37 1.85 7.54
N SER A 18 0.77 1.88 8.73
CA SER A 18 -0.69 1.93 8.86
C SER A 18 -1.26 3.23 8.29
N ALA A 19 -0.61 4.37 8.56
CA ALA A 19 -0.98 5.67 7.98
C ALA A 19 -0.91 5.63 6.44
N LYS A 20 0.13 5.02 5.88
CA LYS A 20 0.30 4.89 4.43
C LYS A 20 -0.78 3.99 3.79
N ILE A 21 -1.17 2.90 4.46
CA ILE A 21 -2.30 2.06 4.02
C ILE A 21 -3.59 2.89 3.96
N ILE A 22 -3.86 3.71 4.99
CA ILE A 22 -5.05 4.57 5.03
C ILE A 22 -5.03 5.57 3.87
N GLY A 23 -3.89 6.23 3.63
CA GLY A 23 -3.73 7.15 2.49
C GLY A 23 -4.00 6.49 1.15
N LEU A 24 -3.43 5.30 0.90
CA LEU A 24 -3.64 4.54 -0.34
C LEU A 24 -5.10 4.07 -0.51
N LYS A 25 -5.79 3.75 0.59
CA LYS A 25 -7.23 3.40 0.56
C LYS A 25 -8.09 4.61 0.18
N LYS A 26 -7.75 5.82 0.66
CA LYS A 26 -8.41 7.07 0.25
C LYS A 26 -8.19 7.34 -1.24
N GLU A 27 -6.95 7.20 -1.72
CA GLU A 27 -6.64 7.37 -3.15
C GLU A 27 -7.42 6.37 -4.04
N LEU A 28 -7.54 5.12 -3.59
CA LEU A 28 -8.35 4.11 -4.28
C LEU A 28 -9.85 4.49 -4.30
N PHE A 29 -10.35 5.09 -3.22
CA PHE A 29 -11.74 5.56 -3.12
C PHE A 29 -11.98 6.71 -4.11
N GLU A 30 -11.09 7.69 -4.17
CA GLU A 30 -11.17 8.79 -5.14
C GLU A 30 -11.16 8.29 -6.59
N LEU A 31 -10.30 7.31 -6.92
CA LEU A 31 -10.30 6.72 -8.26
C LEU A 31 -11.61 5.98 -8.58
N ARG A 32 -12.22 5.32 -7.59
CA ARG A 32 -13.55 4.69 -7.76
C ARG A 32 -14.64 5.73 -7.99
N LEU A 33 -14.59 6.85 -7.26
CA LEU A 33 -15.51 7.98 -7.48
C LEU A 33 -15.36 8.53 -8.90
N LYS A 34 -14.14 8.84 -9.33
CA LYS A 34 -13.86 9.32 -10.70
C LYS A 34 -14.38 8.36 -11.78
N LYS A 35 -14.23 7.05 -11.55
CA LYS A 35 -14.77 6.02 -12.43
C LYS A 35 -16.31 6.03 -12.46
N ALA A 36 -16.95 6.14 -11.30
CA ALA A 36 -18.41 6.18 -11.19
C ALA A 36 -19.00 7.43 -11.86
N THR A 37 -18.35 8.58 -11.72
CA THR A 37 -18.74 9.85 -12.34
C THR A 37 -18.33 9.97 -13.81
N LYS A 38 -17.82 8.89 -14.44
CA LYS A 38 -17.32 8.86 -15.83
C LYS A 38 -16.28 9.95 -16.15
N GLN A 39 -15.51 10.38 -15.15
CA GLN A 39 -14.40 11.31 -15.35
C GLN A 39 -13.20 10.58 -15.98
N SER A 40 -12.33 11.33 -16.66
CA SER A 40 -11.08 10.76 -17.18
C SER A 40 -10.14 10.37 -16.03
N PHE A 41 -9.63 9.15 -16.06
CA PHE A 41 -8.62 8.65 -15.11
C PHE A 41 -7.69 7.65 -15.77
N LYS A 42 -6.52 7.43 -15.17
CA LYS A 42 -5.51 6.48 -15.65
C LYS A 42 -5.81 5.07 -15.11
N PRO A 43 -6.12 4.06 -15.94
CA PRO A 43 -6.54 2.73 -15.47
C PRO A 43 -5.46 1.97 -14.66
N HIS A 44 -4.19 2.14 -15.02
CA HIS A 44 -3.06 1.46 -14.35
C HIS A 44 -2.88 1.88 -12.89
N LEU A 45 -3.41 3.04 -12.47
CA LEU A 45 -3.35 3.49 -11.08
C LEU A 45 -4.06 2.51 -10.13
N PHE A 46 -5.18 1.91 -10.55
CA PHE A 46 -5.85 0.88 -9.76
C PHE A 46 -4.92 -0.30 -9.44
N LYS A 47 -4.17 -0.77 -10.45
CA LYS A 47 -3.21 -1.88 -10.28
C LYS A 47 -2.07 -1.48 -9.36
N HIS A 48 -1.53 -0.27 -9.51
CA HIS A 48 -0.43 0.22 -8.68
C HIS A 48 -0.83 0.37 -7.21
N ILE A 49 -1.96 1.01 -6.92
CA ILE A 49 -2.41 1.25 -5.55
C ILE A 49 -2.75 -0.06 -4.84
N LYS A 50 -3.49 -0.97 -5.50
CA LYS A 50 -3.77 -2.30 -4.95
C LYS A 50 -2.49 -3.07 -4.64
N ARG A 51 -1.51 -3.02 -5.55
CA ARG A 51 -0.22 -3.70 -5.34
C ARG A 51 0.57 -3.09 -4.17
N LYS A 52 0.61 -1.76 -4.04
CA LYS A 52 1.24 -1.08 -2.90
C LYS A 52 0.60 -1.49 -1.57
N ILE A 53 -0.73 -1.54 -1.50
CA ILE A 53 -1.46 -1.99 -0.30
C ILE A 53 -1.07 -3.42 0.06
N ALA A 54 -1.04 -4.35 -0.90
CA ALA A 54 -0.64 -5.73 -0.67
C ALA A 54 0.79 -5.84 -0.13
N GLN A 55 1.74 -5.09 -0.72
CA GLN A 55 3.13 -5.06 -0.26
C GLN A 55 3.26 -4.57 1.19
N LEU A 56 2.53 -3.52 1.57
CA LEU A 56 2.54 -3.01 2.95
C LEU A 56 1.99 -4.05 3.93
N HIS A 57 0.94 -4.79 3.55
CA HIS A 57 0.42 -5.89 4.36
C HIS A 57 1.42 -7.04 4.51
N THR A 58 2.06 -7.46 3.41
CA THR A 58 3.11 -8.49 3.46
C THR A 58 4.25 -8.08 4.40
N PHE A 59 4.65 -6.81 4.36
CA PHE A 59 5.67 -6.29 5.26
C PHE A 59 5.23 -6.31 6.74
N GLN A 60 3.99 -5.90 7.03
CA GLN A 60 3.44 -6.01 8.39
C GLN A 60 3.45 -7.44 8.92
N THR A 61 3.05 -8.40 8.08
CA THR A 61 3.07 -9.83 8.45
C THR A 61 4.49 -10.30 8.73
N LYS A 62 5.46 -9.95 7.87
CA LYS A 62 6.87 -10.34 8.05
C LYS A 62 7.45 -9.76 9.35
N LYS A 63 7.22 -8.47 9.62
CA LYS A 63 7.69 -7.84 10.85
C LYS A 63 7.09 -8.48 12.11
N LYS A 64 5.84 -8.93 12.03
CA LYS A 64 5.17 -9.66 13.13
C LYS A 64 5.72 -11.09 13.29
N SER A 65 6.05 -11.78 12.19
CA SER A 65 6.68 -13.11 12.27
C SER A 65 8.10 -13.03 12.82
N ASP A 66 8.90 -12.08 12.37
CA ASP A 66 10.27 -11.89 12.84
C ASP A 66 10.28 -11.61 14.36
N PHE A 67 9.32 -10.83 14.87
CA PHE A 67 9.15 -10.64 16.30
C PHE A 67 8.85 -11.96 17.06
N LYS A 68 8.10 -12.90 16.47
CA LYS A 68 7.75 -14.18 17.11
C LYS A 68 8.86 -15.22 17.10
N VAL A 69 9.81 -15.15 16.18
CA VAL A 69 10.91 -16.12 16.04
C VAL A 69 12.04 -15.84 17.04
N ASN A 70 12.06 -14.64 17.64
CA ASN A 70 13.10 -14.20 18.59
C ASN A 70 12.74 -14.44 20.08
N PHE A 71 11.74 -15.28 20.37
CA PHE A 71 11.34 -15.72 21.71
C PHE A 71 11.26 -17.24 21.75
#